data_AF-A0A7D3WZB7-F1
#
_entry.id   AF-A0A7D3WZB7-F1
#
_cell.length_a   1.000
_cell.length_b   1.000
_cell.length_c   1.000
_cell.angle_alpha   90.00
_cell.angle_beta   90.00
_cell.angle_gamma   90.00
#
_symmetry.space_group_name_H-M   'P 1'
#
loop_
_entity.id
_entity.type
_entity.pdbx_description
1 polymer ?
#
loop_
_entity_poly.entity_id
_entity_poly.type
_entity_poly.pdbx_seq_one_letter_code
_entity_poly.pdbx_strand_id
1 'polypeptide(L)'
;MRRLLIPFTALALLLSACQSDVVVNTPTTPPSEGFVSEPDTPAPTSTNTTDPVAARDMRLDSTARPLWLRQRIQSILATRKRNPIIRITRYEYEGQTVYYESAPCCDQYSTVYDVKGQILCHPEGGITGKGDGKCANFDKRKANEQLVWQDPR
;
A
#
# COMPACT_ATOMS: atom_id res chain seq x y z
N MET A 1 61.07 -27.80 -4.86
CA MET A 1 59.66 -28.27 -4.88
C MET A 1 59.30 -28.78 -3.49
N ARG A 2 58.61 -27.97 -2.67
CA ARG A 2 58.30 -28.31 -1.26
C ARG A 2 56.78 -28.49 -1.15
N ARG A 3 56.34 -29.75 -1.06
CA ARG A 3 54.93 -30.12 -0.86
C ARG A 3 54.61 -29.96 0.62
N LEU A 4 53.68 -29.06 0.94
CA LEU A 4 53.11 -28.92 2.28
C LEU A 4 51.77 -29.67 2.29
N LEU A 5 51.72 -30.80 3.01
CA LEU A 5 50.50 -31.55 3.29
C LEU A 5 49.88 -30.98 4.56
N ILE A 6 48.67 -30.42 4.46
CA ILE A 6 47.88 -29.95 5.59
C ILE A 6 46.79 -31.00 5.85
N PRO A 7 46.66 -31.55 7.07
CA PRO A 7 45.62 -32.52 7.38
C PRO A 7 44.24 -31.84 7.54
N PHE A 8 43.24 -32.41 6.88
CA PHE A 8 41.83 -32.09 7.03
C PHE A 8 41.32 -32.56 8.40
N THR A 9 40.90 -31.62 9.23
CA THR A 9 40.02 -31.89 10.39
C THR A 9 38.86 -30.90 10.33
N ALA A 10 37.71 -31.35 9.80
CA ALA A 10 36.47 -30.59 9.86
C ALA A 10 35.49 -31.30 10.81
N LEU A 11 35.26 -30.60 11.90
CA LEU A 11 34.47 -30.94 13.07
C LEU A 11 32.97 -31.01 12.73
N ALA A 12 32.32 -32.11 13.08
CA ALA A 12 30.87 -32.29 12.95
C ALA A 12 30.13 -31.43 13.99
N LEU A 13 29.32 -30.48 13.54
CA LEU A 13 28.41 -29.70 14.38
C LEU A 13 26.97 -30.20 14.17
N LEU A 14 26.40 -30.70 15.27
CA LEU A 14 25.07 -31.25 15.38
C LEU A 14 24.01 -30.14 15.22
N LEU A 15 23.09 -30.35 14.27
CA LEU A 15 21.87 -29.55 14.11
C LEU A 15 20.89 -29.91 15.24
N SER A 16 20.72 -29.01 16.20
CA SER A 16 19.58 -29.02 17.12
C SER A 16 18.44 -28.22 16.48
N ALA A 17 17.46 -28.93 15.90
CA ALA A 17 16.20 -28.33 15.47
C ALA A 17 15.17 -28.55 16.59
N CYS A 18 14.87 -27.50 17.37
CA CYS A 18 13.69 -27.49 18.21
C CYS A 18 12.47 -27.21 17.32
N GLN A 19 11.71 -28.24 16.96
CA GLN A 19 10.36 -28.06 16.43
C GLN A 19 9.40 -27.89 17.62
N SER A 20 8.64 -26.80 17.62
CA SER A 20 7.55 -26.59 18.57
C SER A 20 6.25 -26.74 17.81
N ASP A 21 5.68 -27.94 17.84
CA ASP A 21 4.33 -28.21 17.36
C ASP A 21 3.31 -27.52 18.27
N VAL A 22 2.74 -26.41 17.81
CA VAL A 22 1.59 -25.77 18.46
C VAL A 22 0.33 -26.30 17.80
N VAL A 23 -0.33 -27.25 18.46
CA VAL A 23 -1.66 -27.73 18.07
C VAL A 23 -2.71 -26.71 18.53
N VAL A 24 -3.32 -26.00 17.57
CA VAL A 24 -4.45 -25.10 17.84
C VAL A 24 -5.74 -25.92 17.83
N ASN A 25 -6.21 -26.31 19.02
CA ASN A 25 -7.54 -26.88 19.20
C ASN A 25 -8.52 -25.74 19.50
N THR A 26 -9.23 -25.24 18.50
CA THR A 26 -10.42 -24.41 18.71
C THR A 26 -11.61 -25.29 19.09
N PRO A 27 -12.23 -25.12 20.28
CA PRO A 27 -13.49 -25.77 20.58
C PRO A 27 -14.61 -25.11 19.77
N THR A 28 -15.17 -25.84 18.80
CA THR A 28 -16.42 -25.49 18.14
C THR A 28 -17.57 -25.80 19.08
N THR A 29 -18.07 -24.81 19.82
CA THR A 29 -19.36 -24.90 20.50
C THR A 29 -20.46 -24.60 19.47
N PRO A 30 -21.40 -25.51 19.19
CA PRO A 30 -22.55 -25.20 18.35
C PRO A 30 -23.46 -24.20 19.09
N PRO A 31 -24.03 -23.19 18.40
CA PRO A 31 -24.97 -22.28 19.04
C PRO A 31 -26.27 -23.01 19.41
N SER A 32 -26.69 -22.79 20.65
CA SER A 32 -27.98 -23.21 21.21
C SER A 32 -29.15 -22.61 20.42
N GLU A 33 -30.02 -23.46 19.88
CA GLU A 33 -31.31 -23.08 19.31
C GLU A 33 -32.27 -22.64 20.42
N GLY A 34 -32.38 -21.33 20.66
CA GLY A 34 -33.43 -20.73 21.47
C GLY A 34 -34.40 -19.97 20.56
N PHE A 35 -35.62 -20.49 20.37
CA PHE A 35 -36.70 -19.76 19.72
C PHE A 35 -37.32 -18.78 20.72
N VAL A 36 -37.13 -17.48 20.51
CA VAL A 36 -37.85 -16.41 21.19
C VAL A 36 -39.07 -16.05 20.32
N SER A 37 -40.26 -16.32 20.84
CA SER A 37 -41.53 -15.91 20.24
C SER A 37 -41.92 -14.53 20.78
N GLU A 38 -41.67 -13.47 20.00
CA GLU A 38 -42.27 -12.15 20.22
C GLU A 38 -42.85 -11.59 18.91
N PRO A 39 -43.93 -10.77 18.98
CA PRO A 39 -44.75 -10.41 17.83
C PRO A 39 -44.08 -9.37 16.94
N ASP A 40 -44.39 -9.47 15.64
CA ASP A 40 -43.86 -8.72 14.50
C ASP A 40 -43.37 -7.31 14.80
N THR A 41 -42.04 -7.13 14.82
CA THR A 41 -41.44 -5.81 14.58
C THR A 41 -41.65 -5.49 13.10
N PRO A 42 -42.38 -4.41 12.74
CA PRO A 42 -42.51 -4.03 11.35
C PRO A 42 -41.11 -3.78 10.77
N ALA A 43 -40.84 -4.39 9.61
CA ALA A 43 -39.57 -4.21 8.90
C ALA A 43 -39.26 -2.71 8.77
N PRO A 44 -38.02 -2.27 9.04
CA PRO A 44 -37.64 -0.90 8.74
C PRO A 44 -37.88 -0.69 7.26
N THR A 45 -38.77 0.24 6.93
CA THR A 45 -38.94 0.67 5.54
C THR A 45 -37.62 1.29 5.14
N SER A 46 -36.83 0.54 4.38
CA SER A 46 -35.65 1.05 3.68
C SER A 46 -36.18 2.08 2.69
N THR A 47 -36.31 3.30 3.16
CA THR A 47 -36.40 4.46 2.28
C THR A 47 -35.02 4.50 1.65
N ASN A 48 -34.90 4.00 0.42
CA ASN A 48 -33.76 4.31 -0.42
C ASN A 48 -33.79 5.82 -0.56
N THR A 49 -33.10 6.51 0.35
CA THR A 49 -32.79 7.92 0.22
C THR A 49 -31.93 8.02 -1.02
N THR A 50 -32.62 8.23 -2.14
CA THR A 50 -32.09 8.66 -3.42
C THR A 50 -31.79 10.15 -3.34
N ASP A 51 -31.18 10.58 -2.23
CA ASP A 51 -30.39 11.78 -2.29
C ASP A 51 -29.17 11.37 -3.10
N PRO A 52 -28.96 11.91 -4.30
CA PRO A 52 -27.64 11.83 -4.88
C PRO A 52 -26.73 12.44 -3.83
N VAL A 53 -25.87 11.61 -3.21
CA VAL A 53 -24.62 12.09 -2.60
C VAL A 53 -24.08 12.99 -3.69
N ALA A 54 -24.20 14.31 -3.49
CA ALA A 54 -23.90 15.30 -4.51
C ALA A 54 -22.59 14.84 -5.10
N ALA A 55 -22.61 14.39 -6.36
CA ALA A 55 -21.45 13.81 -6.99
C ALA A 55 -20.42 14.91 -6.88
N ARG A 56 -19.55 14.82 -5.87
CA ARG A 56 -18.47 15.76 -5.66
C ARG A 56 -17.68 15.53 -6.91
N ASP A 57 -17.91 16.41 -7.88
CA ASP A 57 -17.46 16.19 -9.22
C ASP A 57 -15.95 16.10 -9.09
N MET A 58 -15.42 14.88 -9.16
CA MET A 58 -14.00 14.65 -8.91
C MET A 58 -13.19 15.44 -9.94
N ARG A 59 -13.80 15.91 -11.04
CA ARG A 59 -13.20 16.82 -12.02
C ARG A 59 -13.07 18.28 -11.54
N LEU A 60 -13.83 18.72 -10.54
CA LEU A 60 -13.89 20.12 -10.07
C LEU A 60 -13.09 20.40 -8.80
N ASP A 61 -12.61 19.39 -8.06
CA ASP A 61 -11.70 19.63 -6.95
C ASP A 61 -10.26 19.88 -7.48
N SER A 62 -10.07 21.07 -8.05
CA SER A 62 -8.75 21.57 -8.46
C SER A 62 -7.75 21.63 -7.30
N THR A 63 -8.24 21.70 -6.06
CA THR A 63 -7.44 21.62 -4.82
C THR A 63 -6.94 20.18 -4.60
N ALA A 64 -7.80 19.18 -4.80
CA ALA A 64 -7.39 17.77 -4.72
C ALA A 64 -6.48 17.35 -5.89
N ARG A 65 -6.72 17.89 -7.09
CA ARG A 65 -5.95 17.59 -8.31
C ARG A 65 -5.50 18.85 -9.06
N PRO A 66 -4.36 19.43 -8.67
CA PRO A 66 -3.74 20.54 -9.38
C PRO A 66 -3.56 20.25 -10.87
N LEU A 67 -3.44 21.29 -11.70
CA LEU A 67 -3.30 21.16 -13.15
C LEU A 67 -2.15 20.22 -13.55
N TRP A 68 -0.98 20.35 -12.91
CA TRP A 68 0.18 19.51 -13.15
C TRP A 68 -0.13 18.03 -12.89
N LEU A 69 -0.93 17.73 -11.85
CA LEU A 69 -1.25 16.37 -11.48
C LEU A 69 -2.24 15.75 -12.47
N ARG A 70 -3.20 16.54 -12.96
CA ARG A 70 -4.09 16.11 -14.04
C ARG A 70 -3.31 15.78 -15.32
N GLN A 71 -2.33 16.62 -15.67
CA GLN A 71 -1.44 16.37 -16.81
C GLN A 71 -0.63 15.09 -16.62
N ARG A 72 -0.07 14.88 -15.41
CA ARG A 72 0.66 13.64 -15.07
C ARG A 72 -0.22 12.39 -15.23
N ILE A 73 -1.47 12.45 -14.74
CA ILE A 73 -2.45 11.37 -14.91
C ILE A 73 -2.71 11.09 -16.39
N GLN A 74 -2.89 12.11 -17.23
CA GLN A 74 -3.07 11.91 -18.67
C GLN A 74 -1.84 11.26 -19.32
N SER A 75 -0.63 11.66 -18.91
CA SER A 75 0.60 11.01 -19.38
C SER A 75 0.64 9.53 -19.00
N ILE A 76 0.23 9.16 -17.78
CA ILE A 76 0.16 7.75 -17.35
C ILE A 76 -0.85 6.97 -18.22
N LEU A 77 -2.04 7.53 -18.44
CA LEU A 77 -3.10 6.92 -19.25
C LEU A 77 -2.71 6.75 -20.72
N ALA A 78 -1.82 7.60 -21.25
CA ALA A 78 -1.29 7.47 -22.59
C ALA A 78 -0.25 6.34 -22.74
N THR A 79 0.28 5.79 -21.63
CA THR A 79 1.16 4.62 -21.65
C THR A 79 0.37 3.31 -21.58
N ARG A 80 1.03 2.17 -21.83
CA ARG A 80 0.42 0.84 -21.64
C ARG A 80 -0.08 0.65 -20.19
N LYS A 81 -1.17 -0.11 -20.03
CA LYS A 81 -1.64 -0.57 -18.71
C LYS A 81 -0.48 -1.21 -17.93
N ARG A 82 -0.41 -0.92 -16.63
CA ARG A 82 0.59 -1.43 -15.71
C ARG A 82 -0.01 -2.46 -14.76
N ASN A 83 0.85 -3.35 -14.27
CA ASN A 83 0.52 -4.32 -13.22
C ASN A 83 1.74 -4.47 -12.29
N PRO A 84 1.65 -4.08 -11.00
CA PRO A 84 0.51 -3.42 -10.34
C PRO A 84 0.08 -2.09 -10.99
N ILE A 85 -1.19 -1.72 -10.75
CA ILE A 85 -1.75 -0.44 -11.20
C ILE A 85 -1.07 0.73 -10.50
N ILE A 86 -0.95 1.87 -11.19
CA ILE A 86 -0.40 3.08 -10.60
C ILE A 86 -1.47 3.76 -9.74
N ARG A 87 -1.08 4.19 -8.55
CA ARG A 87 -1.87 4.99 -7.62
C ARG A 87 -1.15 6.31 -7.36
N ILE A 88 -1.95 7.35 -7.14
CA ILE A 88 -1.49 8.63 -6.65
C ILE A 88 -2.22 8.91 -5.34
N THR A 89 -1.44 9.11 -4.30
CA THR A 89 -1.91 9.29 -2.92
C THR A 89 -1.34 10.58 -2.36
N ARG A 90 -2.16 11.37 -1.68
CA ARG A 90 -1.74 12.56 -0.95
C ARG A 90 -1.38 12.17 0.47
N TYR A 91 -0.30 12.77 0.98
CA TYR A 91 0.13 12.64 2.36
C TYR A 91 0.48 14.02 2.92
N GLU A 92 0.53 14.09 4.25
CA GLU A 92 1.36 15.08 4.95
C GLU A 92 2.73 14.47 5.26
N TYR A 93 3.78 15.20 4.92
CA TYR A 93 5.16 14.79 5.14
C TYR A 93 6.00 16.04 5.41
N GLU A 94 6.74 16.02 6.52
CA GLU A 94 7.57 17.16 6.97
C GLU A 94 6.82 18.49 7.06
N GLY A 95 5.55 18.44 7.48
CA GLY A 95 4.69 19.62 7.63
C GLY A 95 4.17 20.18 6.31
N GLN A 96 4.33 19.45 5.20
CA GLN A 96 3.88 19.85 3.87
C GLN A 96 2.94 18.80 3.28
N THR A 97 2.03 19.25 2.42
CA THR A 97 1.26 18.35 1.56
C THR A 97 2.16 17.85 0.42
N VAL A 98 2.19 16.54 0.21
CA VAL A 98 2.93 15.90 -0.87
C VAL A 98 2.07 14.89 -1.62
N TYR A 99 2.44 14.60 -2.86
CA TYR A 99 1.79 13.57 -3.68
C TYR A 99 2.77 12.45 -3.96
N TYR A 100 2.41 11.23 -3.61
CA TYR A 100 3.17 10.02 -3.89
C TYR A 100 2.55 9.29 -5.07
N GLU A 101 3.35 9.00 -6.09
CA GLU A 101 3.03 8.16 -7.24
C GLU A 101 3.73 6.82 -7.10
N SER A 102 2.96 5.73 -7.04
CA SER A 102 3.51 4.38 -6.91
C SER A 102 4.16 3.90 -8.20
N ALA A 103 5.33 3.27 -8.10
CA ALA A 103 5.90 2.52 -9.20
C ALA A 103 5.16 1.21 -9.48
N PRO A 104 5.12 0.76 -10.75
CA PRO A 104 4.54 -0.53 -11.10
C PRO A 104 5.49 -1.72 -10.88
N CYS A 105 6.72 -1.52 -10.39
CA CYS A 105 7.67 -2.59 -10.08
C CYS A 105 8.70 -2.10 -9.06
N CYS A 106 9.26 -3.01 -8.27
CA CYS A 106 10.23 -2.69 -7.20
C CYS A 106 11.61 -2.22 -7.70
N ASP A 107 11.93 -2.41 -8.98
CA ASP A 107 13.15 -1.87 -9.60
C ASP A 107 12.94 -0.48 -10.21
N GLN A 108 11.70 0.02 -10.23
CA GLN A 108 11.33 1.36 -10.68
C GLN A 108 11.07 2.25 -9.48
N TYR A 109 11.41 3.52 -9.60
CA TYR A 109 11.23 4.47 -8.51
C TYR A 109 9.77 4.91 -8.36
N SER A 110 9.22 4.75 -7.17
CA SER A 110 8.07 5.56 -6.75
C SER A 110 8.53 7.00 -6.59
N THR A 111 7.63 7.97 -6.78
CA THR A 111 8.02 9.38 -6.83
C THR A 111 7.17 10.21 -5.89
N VAL A 112 7.81 11.06 -5.08
CA VAL A 112 7.15 12.04 -4.22
C VAL A 112 7.30 13.42 -4.85
N TYR A 113 6.18 14.11 -5.02
CA TYR A 113 6.10 15.46 -5.54
C TYR A 113 5.64 16.44 -4.46
N ASP A 114 6.11 17.68 -4.54
CA ASP A 114 5.55 18.78 -3.76
C ASP A 114 4.18 19.24 -4.34
N VAL A 115 3.57 20.25 -3.70
CA VAL A 115 2.29 20.82 -4.17
C VAL A 115 2.35 21.48 -5.55
N LYS A 116 3.55 21.82 -6.04
CA LYS A 116 3.80 22.46 -7.34
C LYS A 116 4.14 21.44 -8.44
N GLY A 117 4.26 20.15 -8.09
CA GLY A 117 4.61 19.07 -9.01
C GLY A 117 6.12 18.88 -9.21
N GLN A 118 6.95 19.48 -8.37
CA GLN A 118 8.40 19.26 -8.37
C GLN A 118 8.71 17.93 -7.67
N ILE A 119 9.59 17.13 -8.27
CA ILE A 119 10.06 15.89 -7.64
C ILE A 119 10.90 16.25 -6.42
N LEU A 120 10.47 15.80 -5.24
CA LEU A 120 11.22 15.90 -4.00
C LEU A 120 12.25 14.75 -3.91
N CYS A 121 11.79 13.52 -4.17
CA CYS A 121 12.60 12.31 -3.98
C CYS A 121 11.94 11.05 -4.51
N HIS A 122 12.71 9.96 -4.45
CA HIS A 122 12.25 8.60 -4.67
C HIS A 122 12.39 7.81 -3.36
N PRO A 123 11.32 7.57 -2.60
CA PRO A 123 11.41 6.94 -1.28
C PRO A 123 11.70 5.44 -1.33
N GLU A 124 11.37 4.79 -2.45
CA GLU A 124 11.53 3.36 -2.67
C GLU A 124 11.77 3.06 -4.15
N GLY A 125 12.11 1.82 -4.44
CA GLY A 125 12.39 1.36 -5.80
C GLY A 125 13.87 1.38 -6.16
N GLY A 126 14.16 1.21 -7.46
CA GLY A 126 15.53 1.09 -7.96
C GLY A 126 16.17 -0.26 -7.65
N ILE A 127 17.42 -0.47 -8.08
CA ILE A 127 18.12 -1.76 -7.95
C ILE A 127 18.22 -2.25 -6.49
N THR A 128 18.31 -1.31 -5.54
CA THR A 128 18.39 -1.64 -4.10
C THR A 128 17.03 -1.73 -3.42
N GLY A 129 15.96 -1.27 -4.09
CA GLY A 129 14.62 -1.07 -3.50
C GLY A 129 14.52 0.12 -2.53
N LYS A 130 15.63 0.84 -2.25
CA LYS A 130 15.68 1.90 -1.22
C LYS A 130 15.45 3.31 -1.77
N GLY A 131 15.10 3.43 -3.05
CA GLY A 131 14.91 4.74 -3.66
C GLY A 131 16.23 5.46 -3.92
N ASP A 132 16.20 6.79 -3.89
CA ASP A 132 17.34 7.68 -4.13
C ASP A 132 18.04 8.15 -2.83
N GLY A 133 17.55 7.72 -1.67
CA GLY A 133 18.09 8.07 -0.36
C GLY A 133 17.73 9.47 0.16
N LYS A 134 17.02 10.30 -0.61
CA LYS A 134 16.67 11.68 -0.18
C LYS A 134 15.53 11.71 0.84
N CYS A 135 14.61 10.75 0.78
CA CYS A 135 13.48 10.61 1.70
C CYS A 135 13.47 9.24 2.39
N ALA A 136 14.59 8.84 3.00
CA ALA A 136 14.75 7.53 3.62
C ALA A 136 13.77 7.23 4.79
N ASN A 137 13.15 8.27 5.35
CA ASN A 137 12.16 8.16 6.43
C ASN A 137 10.72 8.39 5.94
N PHE A 138 10.47 8.47 4.63
CA PHE A 138 9.14 8.74 4.06
C PHE A 138 8.07 7.80 4.61
N ASP A 139 8.31 6.48 4.56
CA ASP A 139 7.34 5.49 5.03
C ASP A 139 7.05 5.56 6.53
N LYS A 140 7.98 6.11 7.33
CA LYS A 140 7.82 6.25 8.78
C LYS A 140 7.14 7.56 9.17
N ARG A 141 7.20 8.59 8.32
CA ARG A 141 6.79 9.96 8.67
C ARG A 141 5.62 10.49 7.84
N LYS A 142 5.28 9.84 6.72
CA LYS A 142 4.08 10.19 5.96
C LYS A 142 2.84 9.92 6.82
N ALA A 143 1.88 10.84 6.78
CA ALA A 143 0.64 10.76 7.54
C ALA A 143 -0.54 11.24 6.68
N ASN A 144 -1.75 11.10 7.20
CA ASN A 144 -2.96 11.63 6.57
C ASN A 144 -3.14 11.17 5.12
N GLU A 145 -3.04 9.86 4.92
CA GLU A 145 -3.19 9.21 3.63
C GLU A 145 -4.55 9.52 2.99
N GLN A 146 -4.54 10.02 1.75
CA GLN A 146 -5.75 10.24 0.97
C GLN A 146 -5.54 9.82 -0.48
N LEU A 147 -6.29 8.82 -0.95
CA LEU A 147 -6.24 8.41 -2.35
C LEU A 147 -6.76 9.55 -3.25
N VAL A 148 -5.93 10.00 -4.19
CA VAL A 148 -6.25 11.08 -5.14
C VAL A 148 -6.72 10.53 -6.48
N TRP A 149 -6.06 9.46 -6.92
CA TRP A 149 -6.36 8.80 -8.19
C TRP A 149 -5.75 7.38 -8.21
N GLN A 150 -6.38 6.48 -8.94
CA GLN A 150 -5.82 5.18 -9.33
C GLN A 150 -6.10 4.92 -10.80
N ASP A 151 -5.18 4.25 -11.51
CA ASP A 151 -5.39 3.86 -12.91
C ASP A 151 -6.63 2.94 -13.00
N PRO A 152 -7.67 3.32 -13.76
CA PRO A 152 -8.91 2.56 -13.84
C PRO A 152 -8.83 1.37 -14.81
N ARG A 153 -7.74 1.20 -15.55
CA ARG A 153 -7.61 0.22 -16.64
C ARG A 153 -7.28 -1.18 -16.17
#